data_AF-A0A945AHI4-F1
#
_entry.id   AF-A0A945AHI4-F1
#
_cell.length_a   1.000
_cell.length_b   1.000
_cell.length_c   1.000
_cell.angle_alpha   90.00
_cell.angle_beta   90.00
_cell.angle_gamma   90.00
#
_symmetry.space_group_name_H-M   'P 1'
#
loop_
_entity.id
_entity.type
_entity.pdbx_description
1 polymer ?
#
loop_
_entity_poly.entity_id
_entity_poly.type
_entity_poly.pdbx_seq_one_letter_code
_entity_poly.pdbx_strand_id
1 'polypeptide(L)'
;MFTGIVEEVGHVRRIERRSGYQRTIIAALRVLGGVKLGDSIALDGACHTVVDFDETGFTVESVDETLQRTTLGKMQVGSPVNLERSLKLGDRLDGHMVAGHVDGIGTLIRRLGSAD
;
A
#
# COMPACT_ATOMS: atom_id res chain seq x y z
N MET A 1 3.20 -11.75 2.88
CA MET A 1 4.47 -11.41 3.54
C MET A 1 5.27 -10.52 2.60
N PHE A 2 6.02 -9.58 3.17
CA PHE A 2 6.76 -8.53 2.47
C PHE A 2 8.16 -8.38 3.09
N THR A 3 9.00 -7.55 2.49
CA THR A 3 10.39 -7.29 2.88
C THR A 3 10.61 -5.91 3.51
N GLY A 4 9.66 -4.99 3.31
CA GLY A 4 9.81 -3.59 3.70
C GLY A 4 10.65 -2.77 2.72
N ILE A 5 10.93 -3.29 1.53
CA ILE A 5 11.64 -2.58 0.47
C ILE A 5 10.61 -2.08 -0.54
N VAL A 6 10.35 -0.77 -0.51
CA VAL A 6 9.41 -0.11 -1.42
C VAL A 6 9.89 -0.26 -2.86
N GLU A 7 9.02 -0.76 -3.73
CA GLU A 7 9.33 -0.96 -5.15
C GLU A 7 8.95 0.25 -6.01
N GLU A 8 7.87 0.93 -5.62
CA GLU A 8 7.27 2.02 -6.38
C GLU A 8 6.54 3.00 -5.46
N VAL A 9 6.54 4.27 -5.83
CA VAL A 9 5.62 5.27 -5.24
C VAL A 9 4.49 5.49 -6.23
N GLY A 10 3.33 4.90 -5.96
CA GLY A 10 2.10 5.12 -6.71
C GLY A 10 1.34 6.35 -6.22
N HIS A 11 0.19 6.63 -6.83
CA HIS A 11 -0.67 7.75 -6.45
C HIS A 11 -2.13 7.35 -6.39
N VAL A 12 -2.86 7.85 -5.39
CA VAL A 12 -4.32 7.65 -5.31
C VAL A 12 -4.99 8.37 -6.48
N ARG A 13 -5.57 7.59 -7.40
CA ARG A 13 -6.30 8.10 -8.57
C ARG A 13 -7.74 8.45 -8.22
N ARG A 14 -8.38 7.67 -7.36
CA ARG A 14 -9.78 7.83 -6.98
C ARG A 14 -10.10 7.12 -5.66
N ILE A 15 -11.02 7.70 -4.89
CA ILE A 15 -11.56 7.13 -3.66
C ILE A 15 -13.08 7.08 -3.77
N GLU A 16 -13.67 5.93 -3.46
CA GLU A 16 -15.11 5.75 -3.36
C GLU A 16 -15.46 5.19 -1.98
N ARG A 17 -16.26 5.93 -1.21
CA ARG A 17 -16.74 5.47 0.09
C ARG A 17 -18.06 4.73 -0.09
N ARG A 18 -18.12 3.52 0.43
CA ARG A 18 -19.31 2.66 0.47
C ARG A 18 -19.65 2.34 1.93
N SER A 19 -20.81 1.75 2.16
CA SER A 19 -21.16 1.30 3.52
C SER A 19 -20.22 0.16 3.93
N GLY A 20 -19.38 0.39 4.95
CA GLY A 20 -18.48 -0.60 5.54
C GLY A 20 -17.10 -0.78 4.90
N TYR A 21 -16.81 -0.10 3.77
CA TYR A 21 -15.48 -0.11 3.15
C TYR A 21 -15.25 1.10 2.23
N GLN A 22 -13.97 1.37 1.97
CA GLN A 22 -13.52 2.35 0.98
C GLN A 22 -12.82 1.64 -0.18
N ARG A 23 -13.30 1.87 -1.40
CA ARG A 23 -12.63 1.41 -2.63
C ARG A 23 -11.62 2.48 -3.06
N THR A 24 -10.36 2.10 -3.15
CA THR A 24 -9.25 3.02 -3.50
C THR A 24 -8.58 2.52 -4.78
N ILE A 25 -8.53 3.39 -5.79
CA ILE A 25 -7.89 3.11 -7.07
C ILE A 25 -6.55 3.83 -7.07
N ILE A 26 -5.48 3.08 -7.34
CA ILE A 26 -4.10 3.56 -7.26
C ILE A 26 -3.47 3.47 -8.65
N ALA A 27 -2.92 4.59 -9.11
CA ALA A 27 -2.08 4.63 -10.30
C ALA A 27 -0.68 4.11 -9.95
N ALA A 28 -0.23 3.11 -10.70
CA ALA A 28 1.05 2.42 -10.54
C ALA A 28 1.38 1.66 -11.82
N LEU A 29 2.65 1.35 -12.05
CA LEU A 29 3.13 0.65 -13.26
C LEU A 29 4.02 -0.54 -12.91
N ARG A 30 4.98 -0.37 -12.00
CA ARG A 30 5.99 -1.40 -11.69
C ARG A 30 5.36 -2.57 -10.95
N VAL A 31 4.52 -2.29 -9.94
CA VAL A 31 3.89 -3.35 -9.14
C VAL A 31 2.78 -4.10 -9.89
N LEU A 32 2.35 -3.62 -11.05
CA LEU A 32 1.43 -4.34 -11.93
C LEU A 32 2.10 -5.50 -12.68
N GLY A 33 3.43 -5.54 -12.73
CA GLY A 33 4.18 -6.58 -13.42
C GLY A 33 3.84 -7.98 -12.90
N GLY A 34 3.00 -8.70 -13.64
CA GLY A 34 2.55 -10.06 -13.33
C GLY A 34 1.46 -10.14 -12.25
N VAL A 35 0.76 -9.03 -11.96
CA VAL A 35 -0.34 -9.00 -10.98
C VAL A 35 -1.53 -9.83 -11.44
N LYS A 36 -2.23 -10.44 -10.49
CA LYS A 36 -3.49 -11.16 -10.68
C LYS A 36 -4.53 -10.70 -9.66
N LEU A 37 -5.81 -10.93 -9.98
CA LEU A 37 -6.88 -10.75 -9.00
C LEU A 37 -6.63 -11.65 -7.80
N GLY A 38 -6.77 -11.10 -6.60
CA GLY A 38 -6.48 -11.80 -5.35
C GLY A 38 -5.03 -11.69 -4.87
N ASP A 39 -4.11 -11.15 -5.67
CA ASP A 39 -2.74 -10.91 -5.21
C ASP A 39 -2.69 -9.86 -4.10
N SER A 40 -1.66 -9.94 -3.26
CA SER A 40 -1.44 -9.01 -2.17
C SER A 40 -0.39 -7.96 -2.52
N ILE A 41 -0.73 -6.68 -2.35
CA ILE A 41 0.18 -5.54 -2.46
C ILE A 41 0.10 -4.75 -1.15
N ALA A 42 1.24 -4.38 -0.58
CA ALA A 42 1.30 -3.49 0.57
C ALA A 42 1.19 -2.02 0.10
N LEU A 43 0.31 -1.26 0.76
CA LEU A 43 0.11 0.18 0.56
C LEU A 43 0.54 0.88 1.85
N ASP A 44 1.62 1.65 1.81
CA ASP A 44 2.26 2.23 3.00
C ASP A 44 2.43 1.19 4.13
N GLY A 45 2.80 -0.03 3.75
CA GLY A 45 3.02 -1.15 4.67
C GLY A 45 1.76 -1.93 5.07
N ALA A 46 0.55 -1.50 4.69
CA ALA A 46 -0.68 -2.25 4.95
C ALA A 46 -1.02 -3.20 3.79
N CYS A 47 -1.12 -4.50 4.07
CA CYS A 47 -1.46 -5.53 3.09
C CYS A 47 -2.88 -5.35 2.56
N HIS A 48 -3.03 -5.31 1.24
CA HIS A 48 -4.33 -5.26 0.57
C HIS A 48 -4.42 -6.28 -0.56
N THR A 49 -5.63 -6.79 -0.77
CA THR A 49 -5.96 -7.67 -1.89
C THR A 49 -6.34 -6.85 -3.11
N VAL A 50 -5.75 -7.16 -4.26
CA VAL A 50 -6.13 -6.58 -5.55
C VAL A 50 -7.50 -7.11 -5.96
N VAL A 51 -8.49 -6.23 -6.08
CA VAL A 51 -9.87 -6.58 -6.48
C VAL A 51 -10.18 -6.23 -7.95
N ASP A 52 -9.35 -5.39 -8.57
CA ASP A 52 -9.47 -4.96 -9.97
C ASP A 52 -8.14 -4.33 -10.42
N PHE A 53 -7.82 -4.36 -11.71
CA PHE A 53 -6.65 -3.67 -12.26
C PHE A 53 -6.75 -3.44 -13.76
N ASP A 54 -6.05 -2.41 -14.23
CA ASP A 54 -5.89 -2.05 -15.64
C ASP A 54 -4.39 -1.84 -15.96
N GLU A 55 -4.07 -1.33 -17.15
CA GLU A 55 -2.68 -1.11 -17.60
C GLU A 55 -1.92 -0.05 -16.79
N THR A 56 -2.63 0.78 -16.02
CA THR A 56 -2.12 2.00 -15.38
C THR A 56 -2.40 2.07 -13.88
N GLY A 57 -3.07 1.06 -13.31
CA GLY A 57 -3.34 1.02 -11.90
C GLY A 57 -4.09 -0.22 -11.44
N PHE A 58 -4.31 -0.30 -10.13
CA PHE A 58 -5.06 -1.36 -9.48
C PHE A 58 -6.01 -0.78 -8.44
N THR A 59 -6.93 -1.62 -7.97
CA THR A 59 -7.94 -1.26 -7.00
C THR A 59 -7.89 -2.18 -5.81
N VAL A 60 -8.09 -1.60 -4.63
CA VAL A 60 -8.23 -2.30 -3.35
C VAL A 60 -9.48 -1.83 -2.61
N GLU A 61 -9.92 -2.63 -1.67
CA GLU A 61 -10.99 -2.26 -0.74
C GLU A 61 -10.46 -2.36 0.68
N SER A 62 -10.63 -1.28 1.45
CA SER A 62 -10.19 -1.19 2.83
C SER A 62 -11.41 -1.10 3.74
N VAL A 63 -11.53 -2.02 4.69
CA VAL A 63 -12.58 -1.98 5.73
C VAL A 63 -12.29 -0.88 6.75
N ASP A 64 -13.32 -0.49 7.51
CA ASP A 64 -13.23 0.62 8.47
C ASP A 64 -12.10 0.45 9.50
N GLU A 65 -11.85 -0.77 10.00
CA GLU A 65 -10.75 -1.04 10.92
C GLU A 65 -9.38 -0.68 10.31
N THR A 66 -9.13 -1.10 9.06
CA THR A 66 -7.91 -0.78 8.34
C THR A 66 -7.77 0.72 8.12
N LEU A 67 -8.86 1.40 7.75
CA LEU A 67 -8.87 2.85 7.55
C LEU A 67 -8.57 3.62 8.85
N GLN A 68 -9.01 3.11 10.00
CA GLN A 68 -8.77 3.71 11.31
C GLN A 68 -7.35 3.46 11.84
N ARG A 69 -6.77 2.26 11.59
CA ARG A 69 -5.43 1.90 12.05
C ARG A 69 -4.29 2.39 11.17
N THR A 70 -4.58 2.80 9.94
CA THR A 70 -3.56 3.18 8.95
C THR A 70 -3.71 4.64 8.53
N THR A 71 -2.71 5.15 7.81
CA THR A 71 -2.78 6.48 7.18
C THR A 71 -3.76 6.52 6.00
N LEU A 72 -4.21 5.37 5.48
CA LEU A 72 -5.09 5.25 4.33
C LEU A 72 -6.43 5.97 4.51
N GLY A 73 -6.98 6.00 5.72
CA GLY A 73 -8.23 6.71 6.03
C GLY A 73 -8.14 8.24 5.84
N LYS A 74 -6.92 8.79 5.79
CA LYS A 74 -6.66 10.23 5.61
C LYS A 74 -6.17 10.58 4.20
N MET A 75 -5.99 9.59 3.34
CA MET A 75 -5.56 9.83 1.96
C MET A 75 -6.62 10.56 1.15
N GLN A 76 -6.14 11.31 0.15
CA GLN A 76 -6.95 12.05 -0.79
C GLN A 76 -6.50 11.69 -2.21
N VAL A 77 -7.29 12.06 -3.21
CA VAL A 77 -6.84 11.95 -4.61
C VAL A 77 -5.53 12.73 -4.78
N GLY A 78 -4.55 12.10 -5.42
CA GLY A 78 -3.20 12.62 -5.60
C GLY A 78 -2.22 12.28 -4.47
N SER A 79 -2.66 11.70 -3.34
CA SER A 79 -1.74 11.27 -2.29
C SER A 79 -0.74 10.22 -2.82
N PRO A 80 0.57 10.38 -2.55
CA PRO A 80 1.56 9.36 -2.86
C PRO A 80 1.38 8.16 -1.92
N VAL A 81 1.69 6.95 -2.41
CA VAL A 81 1.58 5.70 -1.65
C VAL A 81 2.79 4.83 -1.96
N ASN A 82 3.49 4.37 -0.92
CA ASN A 82 4.55 3.38 -1.10
C ASN A 82 3.95 2.01 -1.39
N LEU A 83 4.46 1.34 -2.42
CA LEU A 83 3.94 0.07 -2.91
C LEU A 83 5.02 -1.01 -2.89
N GLU A 84 4.62 -2.19 -2.44
CA GLU A 84 5.47 -3.40 -2.41
C GLU A 84 4.61 -4.63 -2.70
N ARG A 85 5.02 -5.48 -3.65
CA ARG A 85 4.34 -6.75 -3.93
C ARG A 85 4.67 -7.77 -2.85
N SER A 86 3.78 -8.75 -2.68
CA SER A 86 4.08 -9.88 -1.81
C SER A 86 5.29 -10.68 -2.31
N LEU A 87 6.08 -11.17 -1.35
CA LEU A 87 7.28 -11.95 -1.62
C LEU A 87 6.91 -13.29 -2.29
N LYS A 88 7.59 -13.66 -3.38
CA LYS A 88 7.47 -15.00 -3.96
C LYS A 88 8.44 -15.96 -3.29
N LEU A 89 8.09 -17.25 -3.27
CA LEU A 89 8.99 -18.27 -2.74
C LEU A 89 10.29 -18.29 -3.57
N GLY A 90 11.43 -18.13 -2.90
CA GLY A 90 12.75 -18.07 -3.53
C GLY A 90 13.25 -16.66 -3.85
N ASP A 91 12.42 -15.63 -3.66
CA ASP A 91 12.88 -14.24 -3.75
C ASP A 91 13.82 -13.90 -2.58
N ARG A 92 14.64 -12.87 -2.79
CA ARG A 92 15.56 -12.34 -1.77
C ARG A 92 14.78 -11.64 -0.66
N LEU A 93 15.21 -11.84 0.59
CA LEU A 93 14.75 -11.07 1.75
C LEU A 93 15.84 -10.07 2.15
N ASP A 94 16.01 -9.01 1.36
CA ASP A 94 17.07 -8.01 1.57
C ASP A 94 16.77 -7.05 2.74
N GLY A 95 15.48 -6.84 3.06
CA GLY A 95 15.02 -6.11 4.25
C GLY A 95 14.81 -7.04 5.44
N HIS A 96 13.58 -7.10 5.95
CA HIS A 96 13.18 -8.01 7.03
C HIS A 96 11.75 -8.50 6.82
N MET A 97 11.30 -9.46 7.63
CA MET A 97 9.94 -9.98 7.50
C MET A 97 8.92 -8.92 7.93
N VAL A 98 8.13 -8.44 6.97
CA VAL A 98 7.00 -7.54 7.20
C VAL A 98 5.70 -8.30 6.95
N ALA A 99 4.83 -8.35 7.95
CA ALA A 99 3.55 -9.07 7.85
C ALA A 99 2.55 -8.33 6.95
N GLY A 100 2.60 -6.99 6.94
CA GLY A 100 1.60 -6.14 6.31
C GLY A 100 0.37 -5.87 7.19
N HIS A 101 0.43 -6.24 8.47
CA HIS A 101 -0.57 -5.91 9.49
C HIS A 101 -0.09 -4.70 10.28
N VAL A 102 -0.75 -3.56 10.11
CA VAL A 102 -0.36 -2.32 10.79
C VAL A 102 -1.01 -2.27 12.17
N ASP A 103 -0.19 -2.14 13.21
CA ASP A 103 -0.67 -2.05 14.59
C ASP A 103 -1.32 -0.70 14.90
N GLY A 104 -0.78 0.38 14.33
CA GLY A 104 -1.28 1.74 14.50
C GLY A 104 -0.46 2.80 13.76
N ILE A 105 -0.73 4.07 14.08
CA ILE A 105 -0.15 5.24 13.39
C ILE A 105 0.90 5.91 14.27
N GLY A 106 2.13 6.04 13.75
CA GLY A 106 3.16 6.89 14.34
C GLY A 106 3.08 8.33 13.84
N THR A 107 3.29 9.31 14.72
CA THR A 107 3.39 10.73 14.35
C THR A 107 4.85 11.16 14.42
N LEU A 108 5.39 11.66 13.32
CA LEU A 108 6.73 12.26 13.31
C LEU A 108 6.71 13.58 14.10
N ILE A 109 7.36 13.61 15.27
CA ILE A 109 7.39 14.79 16.14
C ILE A 109 8.49 15.78 15.75
N ARG A 110 9.66 15.27 15.34
CA ARG A 110 10.80 16.11 14.98
C ARG A 110 11.69 15.35 13.99
N ARG A 111 12.14 16.05 12.95
CA ARG A 111 13.25 15.62 12.10
C ARG A 111 14.46 16.49 12.43
N LEU A 112 15.53 15.86 12.89
CA LEU A 112 16.84 16.50 12.98
C LEU A 112 17.51 16.31 11.63
N GLY A 113 18.01 17.39 11.03
CA GLY A 113 18.86 17.25 9.85
C GLY A 113 20.14 16.51 10.23
N SER A 114 20.65 15.67 9.33
CA SER A 114 22.07 15.36 9.32
C SER A 114 22.81 16.64 8.93
N ALA A 115 23.88 16.99 9.65
CA ALA A 115 24.84 17.93 9.12
C ALA A 115 25.51 17.24 7.92
N ASP A 116 25.26 17.75 6.72
CA ASP A 116 26.11 17.46 5.56
C ASP A 116 27.40 18.30 5.68
#